data_AF-A0AAW6CUD1-F1
#
_entry.id   AF-A0AAW6CUD1-F1
#
_cell.length_a   1.000
_cell.length_b   1.000
_cell.length_c   1.000
_cell.angle_alpha   90.00
_cell.angle_beta   90.00
_cell.angle_gamma   90.00
#
_symmetry.space_group_name_H-M   'P 1'
#
loop_
_entity.id
_entity.type
_entity.pdbx_description
1 polymer ?
#
loop_
_entity_poly.entity_id
_entity_poly.type
_entity_poly.pdbx_seq_one_letter_code
_entity_poly.pdbx_strand_id
1 'polypeptide(L)'
;MNTLNEIRFDDKDLFFNDNIVKTSILPQGTKDLKRNIKVQANSVFEGSVFGNNVEIEDGGVIFKGAVFANTELHVGTDVSGTVKFNKAVAGAQSIAALVVKGRVLFCSDVNAPTVRLKNCYIGGSVFGNEVYLENCVVLGGVFATKSINIINSVFGTFNAPGIEISGVNYMLYPAAFSIEPLAFLPQTELYNISMAHLGALYKGEPENENTGKIRMDIDDDHQRTVLLDNDDGSTTTVNSYSVSGRVLVADLIDFEKLENHFLIGAGALNSQILKAYSLTRADGEKKELTVENIADFFFKIISGAVQIQDISGEISFNDLKKAFE
;
A
#
# COMPACT_ATOMS: atom_id res chain seq x y z
N MET A 1 29.26 -9.51 -5.17
CA MET A 1 29.09 -8.50 -4.11
C MET A 1 30.23 -8.58 -3.11
N ASN A 2 30.73 -7.44 -2.65
CA ASN A 2 31.72 -7.32 -1.59
C ASN A 2 31.04 -7.29 -0.21
N THR A 3 31.49 -8.13 0.73
CA THR A 3 30.88 -8.24 2.07
C THR A 3 31.58 -7.33 3.07
N LEU A 4 30.82 -6.42 3.68
CA LEU A 4 31.25 -5.50 4.73
C LEU A 4 30.76 -6.02 6.08
N ASN A 5 31.70 -6.60 6.85
CA ASN A 5 31.42 -7.13 8.20
C ASN A 5 31.47 -6.03 9.29
N GLU A 6 32.17 -4.92 9.03
CA GLU A 6 32.26 -3.76 9.91
C GLU A 6 32.33 -2.50 9.04
N ILE A 7 31.55 -1.47 9.37
CA ILE A 7 31.61 -0.17 8.69
C ILE A 7 32.27 0.83 9.65
N ARG A 8 33.40 1.39 9.22
CA ARG A 8 34.03 2.52 9.91
C ARG A 8 33.48 3.83 9.34
N PHE A 9 33.03 4.71 10.22
CA PHE A 9 32.30 5.93 9.89
C PHE A 9 33.24 7.15 9.82
N ASP A 10 34.29 7.02 9.03
CA ASP A 10 35.30 8.08 8.89
C ASP A 10 34.84 9.15 7.86
N ASP A 11 33.91 8.79 6.97
CA ASP A 11 33.40 9.66 5.92
C ASP A 11 32.05 10.30 6.24
N LYS A 12 31.88 11.51 5.70
CA LYS A 12 30.62 12.28 5.77
C LYS A 12 29.50 11.63 4.95
N ASP A 13 29.84 10.90 3.89
CA ASP A 13 28.89 10.22 3.02
C ASP A 13 29.34 8.77 2.83
N LEU A 14 28.39 7.82 2.84
CA LEU A 14 28.65 6.41 2.59
C LEU A 14 28.12 6.03 1.20
N PHE A 15 28.94 5.31 0.44
CA PHE A 15 28.62 4.86 -0.91
C PHE A 15 28.62 3.34 -0.96
N PHE A 16 27.57 2.77 -1.53
CA PHE A 16 27.42 1.33 -1.67
C PHE A 16 27.12 0.96 -3.11
N ASN A 17 27.89 0.02 -3.65
CA ASN A 17 27.72 -0.54 -4.98
C ASN A 17 28.18 -2.00 -4.94
N ASP A 18 27.27 -2.92 -5.27
CA ASP A 18 27.51 -4.37 -5.16
C ASP A 18 27.96 -4.80 -3.74
N ASN A 19 27.34 -4.29 -2.68
CA ASN A 19 27.75 -4.58 -1.29
C ASN A 19 26.77 -5.48 -0.51
N ILE A 20 27.30 -6.28 0.42
CA ILE A 20 26.52 -6.90 1.51
C ILE A 20 26.95 -6.24 2.81
N VAL A 21 26.07 -5.48 3.44
CA VAL A 21 26.29 -4.77 4.70
C VAL A 21 25.64 -5.54 5.83
N LYS A 22 26.45 -6.19 6.68
CA LYS A 22 25.92 -7.03 7.77
C LYS A 22 25.52 -6.25 9.02
N THR A 23 26.25 -5.18 9.32
CA THR A 23 26.04 -4.38 10.53
C THR A 23 25.03 -3.27 10.29
N SER A 24 24.30 -2.89 11.33
CA SER A 24 23.43 -1.72 11.28
C SER A 24 24.25 -0.44 11.07
N ILE A 25 23.73 0.46 10.24
CA ILE A 25 24.27 1.82 10.05
C ILE A 25 23.44 2.74 10.95
N LEU A 26 23.87 2.91 12.20
CA LEU A 26 23.20 3.77 13.18
C LEU A 26 24.09 4.97 13.54
N PRO A 27 23.51 6.09 13.98
CA PRO A 27 24.29 7.21 14.49
C PRO A 27 24.87 6.83 15.86
N GLN A 28 26.18 7.03 16.05
CA GLN A 28 26.85 6.87 17.33
C GLN A 28 27.15 8.22 17.99
N GLY A 29 27.12 9.31 17.21
CA GLY A 29 27.20 10.67 17.72
C GLY A 29 26.62 11.70 16.75
N THR A 30 26.65 12.96 17.15
CA THR A 30 26.01 14.08 16.43
C THR A 30 26.53 14.26 14.99
N LYS A 31 27.79 13.91 14.72
CA LYS A 31 28.37 13.97 13.37
C LYS A 31 27.68 13.01 12.40
N ASP A 32 27.22 11.85 12.90
CA ASP A 32 26.60 10.81 12.08
C ASP A 32 25.16 11.16 11.68
N LEU A 33 24.53 12.10 12.41
CA LEU A 33 23.18 12.59 12.09
C LEU A 33 23.12 13.31 10.73
N LYS A 34 24.26 13.80 10.24
CA LYS A 34 24.38 14.51 8.96
C LYS A 34 24.90 13.64 7.83
N ARG A 35 25.11 12.34 8.09
CA ARG A 35 25.75 11.43 7.14
C ARG A 35 24.79 10.99 6.06
N ASN A 36 25.12 11.21 4.78
CA ASN A 36 24.29 10.70 3.70
C ASN A 36 24.67 9.26 3.33
N ILE A 37 23.70 8.52 2.80
CA ILE A 37 23.88 7.17 2.29
C ILE A 37 23.44 7.17 0.83
N LYS A 38 24.34 6.79 -0.06
CA LYS A 38 24.08 6.62 -1.49
C LYS A 38 24.28 5.17 -1.87
N VAL A 39 23.27 4.55 -2.47
CA VAL A 39 23.29 3.17 -2.93
C VAL A 39 23.13 3.16 -4.44
N GLN A 40 24.20 2.82 -5.13
CA GLN A 40 24.23 2.86 -6.60
C GLN A 40 23.47 1.69 -7.20
N ALA A 41 23.78 0.46 -6.77
CA ALA A 41 23.12 -0.74 -7.26
C ALA A 41 23.37 -1.95 -6.34
N ASN A 42 22.56 -3.01 -6.52
CA ASN A 42 22.89 -4.40 -6.14
C ASN A 42 23.43 -4.58 -4.71
N SER A 43 22.84 -3.89 -3.74
CA SER A 43 23.34 -3.89 -2.37
C SER A 43 22.31 -4.43 -1.38
N VAL A 44 22.77 -5.24 -0.43
CA VAL A 44 21.94 -5.87 0.60
C VAL A 44 22.36 -5.36 1.97
N PHE A 45 21.42 -4.78 2.71
CA PHE A 45 21.61 -4.29 4.08
C PHE A 45 20.88 -5.22 5.04
N GLU A 46 21.62 -5.95 5.87
CA GLU A 46 21.05 -6.89 6.83
C GLU A 46 20.59 -6.20 8.12
N GLY A 47 21.33 -5.17 8.56
CA GLY A 47 21.00 -4.34 9.70
C GLY A 47 20.08 -3.17 9.37
N SER A 48 19.67 -2.45 10.41
CA SER A 48 18.90 -1.21 10.26
C SER A 48 19.78 -0.09 9.69
N VAL A 49 19.17 0.82 8.94
CA VAL A 49 19.89 1.91 8.25
C VAL A 49 19.31 3.26 8.68
N PHE A 50 20.19 4.12 9.16
CA PHE A 50 19.92 5.53 9.43
C PHE A 50 20.84 6.37 8.55
N GLY A 51 20.26 7.33 7.82
CA GLY A 51 21.00 8.35 7.07
C GLY A 51 20.33 9.72 7.19
N ASN A 52 21.09 10.78 6.96
CA ASN A 52 20.51 12.11 6.78
C ASN A 52 19.66 12.15 5.51
N ASN A 53 20.29 11.80 4.38
CA ASN A 53 19.60 11.40 3.17
C ASN A 53 19.93 9.94 2.87
N VAL A 54 18.96 9.18 2.39
CA VAL A 54 19.14 7.82 1.87
C VAL A 54 18.71 7.82 0.41
N GLU A 55 19.68 7.75 -0.50
CA GLU A 55 19.48 7.84 -1.94
C GLU A 55 19.78 6.48 -2.58
N ILE A 56 18.85 5.98 -3.39
CA ILE A 56 19.01 4.76 -4.18
C ILE A 56 18.93 5.11 -5.66
N GLU A 57 20.01 4.84 -6.40
CA GLU A 57 20.17 5.27 -7.79
C GLU A 57 19.69 4.21 -8.80
N ASP A 58 19.85 2.91 -8.51
CA ASP A 58 19.38 1.80 -9.35
C ASP A 58 18.85 0.60 -8.53
N GLY A 59 18.36 -0.42 -9.22
CA GLY A 59 17.72 -1.60 -8.64
C GLY A 59 18.67 -2.64 -8.04
N GLY A 60 18.09 -3.76 -7.61
CA GLY A 60 18.82 -4.86 -6.97
C GLY A 60 19.15 -4.58 -5.50
N VAL A 61 18.52 -3.57 -4.90
CA VAL A 61 18.78 -3.14 -3.52
C VAL A 61 17.77 -3.74 -2.56
N ILE A 62 18.25 -4.33 -1.46
CA ILE A 62 17.42 -4.97 -0.45
C ILE A 62 17.81 -4.48 0.94
N PHE A 63 16.87 -3.85 1.64
CA PHE A 63 16.98 -3.53 3.06
C PHE A 63 16.19 -4.55 3.88
N LYS A 64 16.90 -5.40 4.64
CA LYS A 64 16.28 -6.37 5.55
C LYS A 64 15.88 -5.74 6.89
N GLY A 65 16.61 -4.73 7.34
CA GLY A 65 16.32 -3.93 8.54
C GLY A 65 15.39 -2.74 8.26
N ALA A 66 15.01 -2.04 9.33
CA ALA A 66 14.25 -0.78 9.22
C ALA A 66 15.13 0.34 8.66
N VAL A 67 14.53 1.26 7.92
CA VAL A 67 15.24 2.39 7.30
C VAL A 67 14.65 3.70 7.80
N PHE A 68 15.50 4.60 8.28
CA PHE A 68 15.12 5.94 8.70
C PHE A 68 15.98 7.00 8.00
N ALA A 69 15.32 7.98 7.38
CA ALA A 69 15.97 9.15 6.81
C ALA A 69 15.64 10.44 7.60
N ASN A 70 16.65 11.18 8.05
CA ASN A 70 16.43 12.41 8.83
C ASN A 70 15.99 13.62 7.98
N THR A 71 16.22 13.59 6.67
CA THR A 71 15.71 14.58 5.72
C THR A 71 14.85 13.85 4.70
N GLU A 72 15.47 13.12 3.78
CA GLU A 72 14.74 12.45 2.68
C GLU A 72 15.25 11.03 2.43
N LEU A 73 14.32 10.11 2.20
CA LEU A 73 14.60 8.88 1.46
C LEU A 73 14.16 9.08 0.01
N HIS A 74 15.09 8.91 -0.93
CA HIS A 74 14.87 9.09 -2.35
C HIS A 74 15.22 7.82 -3.13
N VAL A 75 14.28 7.32 -3.93
CA VAL A 75 14.54 6.28 -4.93
C VAL A 75 14.44 6.91 -6.31
N GLY A 76 15.52 6.79 -7.09
CA GLY A 76 15.63 7.39 -8.41
C GLY A 76 14.52 6.97 -9.36
N THR A 77 14.04 7.93 -10.16
CA THR A 77 12.95 7.73 -11.15
C THR A 77 13.29 6.68 -12.21
N ASP A 78 14.56 6.60 -12.61
CA ASP A 78 15.06 5.75 -13.70
C ASP A 78 15.50 4.34 -13.25
N VAL A 79 15.29 3.98 -11.98
CA VAL A 79 15.56 2.63 -11.46
C VAL A 79 14.94 1.59 -12.38
N SER A 80 15.75 0.64 -12.85
CA SER A 80 15.36 -0.37 -13.85
C SER A 80 14.95 -1.71 -13.23
N GLY A 81 15.31 -1.94 -11.97
CA GLY A 81 15.03 -3.16 -11.22
C GLY A 81 14.13 -2.94 -10.00
N THR A 82 14.20 -3.88 -9.06
CA THR A 82 13.44 -3.82 -7.81
C THR A 82 14.29 -3.24 -6.68
N VAL A 83 13.70 -2.34 -5.89
CA VAL A 83 14.22 -1.92 -4.58
C VAL A 83 13.26 -2.45 -3.51
N LYS A 84 13.76 -3.20 -2.53
CA LYS A 84 12.93 -3.88 -1.52
C LYS A 84 13.28 -3.44 -0.11
N PHE A 85 12.27 -3.03 0.66
CA PHE A 85 12.36 -2.75 2.09
C PHE A 85 11.51 -3.77 2.85
N ASN A 86 12.13 -4.64 3.65
CA ASN A 86 11.44 -5.72 4.34
C ASN A 86 10.76 -5.29 5.65
N LYS A 87 11.13 -4.12 6.17
CA LYS A 87 10.65 -3.54 7.44
C LYS A 87 10.20 -2.10 7.19
N ALA A 88 9.64 -1.48 8.23
CA ALA A 88 9.11 -0.13 8.18
C ALA A 88 10.18 0.86 7.67
N VAL A 89 9.70 1.81 6.87
CA VAL A 89 10.50 2.91 6.32
C VAL A 89 9.93 4.22 6.83
N ALA A 90 10.77 5.04 7.43
CA ALA A 90 10.35 6.33 7.96
C ALA A 90 11.29 7.48 7.53
N GLY A 91 10.72 8.66 7.38
CA GLY A 91 11.41 9.89 7.04
C GLY A 91 10.96 11.02 7.95
N ALA A 92 11.90 11.82 8.47
CA ALA A 92 11.52 12.97 9.30
C ALA A 92 10.93 14.12 8.48
N GLN A 93 11.15 14.17 7.16
CA GLN A 93 10.55 15.17 6.26
C GLN A 93 9.87 14.51 5.06
N SER A 94 10.61 13.75 4.25
CA SER A 94 10.03 13.17 3.03
C SER A 94 10.49 11.74 2.71
N ILE A 95 9.62 11.04 1.99
CA ILE A 95 9.92 9.80 1.28
C ILE A 95 9.42 9.98 -0.16
N ALA A 96 10.33 9.85 -1.14
CA ALA A 96 10.04 10.00 -2.55
C ALA A 96 10.54 8.79 -3.35
N ALA A 97 9.64 8.13 -4.06
CA ALA A 97 9.97 7.05 -4.99
C ALA A 97 9.06 7.16 -6.21
N LEU A 98 9.46 7.98 -7.17
CA LEU A 98 8.67 8.26 -8.39
C LEU A 98 9.18 7.42 -9.56
N VAL A 99 9.15 6.09 -9.41
CA VAL A 99 9.79 5.16 -10.35
C VAL A 99 8.94 4.98 -11.61
N VAL A 100 9.58 4.90 -12.79
CA VAL A 100 8.88 4.74 -14.08
C VAL A 100 9.03 3.34 -14.68
N LYS A 101 10.22 2.73 -14.58
CA LYS A 101 10.53 1.44 -15.23
C LYS A 101 10.55 0.28 -14.24
N GLY A 102 11.22 0.47 -13.11
CA GLY A 102 11.33 -0.50 -12.03
C GLY A 102 10.16 -0.46 -11.05
N ARG A 103 10.38 -1.03 -9.87
CA ARG A 103 9.37 -1.12 -8.81
C ARG A 103 10.02 -1.01 -7.43
N VAL A 104 9.33 -0.35 -6.50
CA VAL A 104 9.72 -0.32 -5.08
C VAL A 104 8.74 -1.12 -4.26
N LEU A 105 9.25 -2.03 -3.42
CA LEU A 105 8.47 -2.89 -2.54
C LEU A 105 8.72 -2.50 -1.08
N PHE A 106 7.83 -1.70 -0.51
CA PHE A 106 7.75 -1.44 0.92
C PHE A 106 6.93 -2.55 1.58
N CYS A 107 7.56 -3.55 2.18
CA CYS A 107 6.87 -4.72 2.73
C CYS A 107 6.26 -4.48 4.14
N SER A 108 6.10 -3.22 4.54
CA SER A 108 5.62 -2.79 5.85
C SER A 108 5.14 -1.33 5.73
N ASP A 109 5.03 -0.61 6.86
CA ASP A 109 4.54 0.75 6.89
C ASP A 109 5.55 1.76 6.33
N VAL A 110 5.01 2.82 5.72
CA VAL A 110 5.74 3.98 5.21
C VAL A 110 5.26 5.22 5.97
N ASN A 111 6.18 5.96 6.60
CA ASN A 111 5.81 7.11 7.44
C ASN A 111 6.72 8.31 7.21
N ALA A 112 6.18 9.41 6.69
CA ALA A 112 6.87 10.70 6.66
C ALA A 112 5.86 11.84 6.50
N PRO A 113 6.17 13.08 6.92
CA PRO A 113 5.31 14.24 6.67
C PRO A 113 4.88 14.39 5.20
N THR A 114 5.79 14.15 4.25
CA THR A 114 5.49 14.13 2.81
C THR A 114 5.85 12.78 2.20
N VAL A 115 4.89 12.09 1.60
CA VAL A 115 5.11 10.81 0.92
C VAL A 115 4.69 10.92 -0.55
N ARG A 116 5.59 10.65 -1.48
CA ARG A 116 5.32 10.70 -2.93
C ARG A 116 5.79 9.42 -3.60
N LEU A 117 4.84 8.57 -3.99
CA LEU A 117 5.12 7.23 -4.50
C LEU A 117 4.50 7.04 -5.88
N LYS A 118 5.27 6.46 -6.79
CA LYS A 118 4.83 5.98 -8.10
C LYS A 118 5.37 4.59 -8.35
N ASN A 119 4.55 3.69 -8.89
CA ASN A 119 4.93 2.30 -9.17
C ASN A 119 5.47 1.57 -7.92
N CYS A 120 4.82 1.81 -6.77
CA CYS A 120 5.23 1.27 -5.48
C CYS A 120 4.19 0.29 -4.92
N TYR A 121 4.66 -0.79 -4.31
CA TYR A 121 3.88 -1.68 -3.48
C TYR A 121 4.16 -1.38 -2.00
N ILE A 122 3.10 -1.31 -1.19
CA ILE A 122 3.13 -1.08 0.24
C ILE A 122 2.30 -2.20 0.89
N GLY A 123 2.98 -3.08 1.64
CA GLY A 123 2.32 -4.16 2.39
C GLY A 123 1.62 -3.68 3.66
N GLY A 124 2.10 -2.58 4.25
CA GLY A 124 1.48 -1.93 5.41
C GLY A 124 0.59 -0.75 5.02
N SER A 125 0.60 0.26 5.88
CA SER A 125 -0.09 1.54 5.68
C SER A 125 0.88 2.66 5.34
N VAL A 126 0.34 3.74 4.74
CA VAL A 126 1.07 4.97 4.47
C VAL A 126 0.56 6.06 5.41
N PHE A 127 1.48 6.72 6.12
CA PHE A 127 1.19 7.80 7.05
C PHE A 127 1.94 9.07 6.66
N GLY A 128 1.24 10.22 6.66
CA GLY A 128 1.88 11.50 6.47
C GLY A 128 0.99 12.71 6.75
N ASN A 129 1.45 13.89 6.33
CA ASN A 129 0.62 15.09 6.25
C ASN A 129 0.06 15.22 4.84
N GLU A 130 0.90 14.99 3.84
CA GLU A 130 0.59 15.07 2.42
C GLU A 130 1.07 13.78 1.75
N VAL A 131 0.14 13.04 1.14
CA VAL A 131 0.42 11.74 0.50
C VAL A 131 0.01 11.79 -0.97
N TYR A 132 0.93 11.41 -1.85
CA TYR A 132 0.71 11.28 -3.29
C TYR A 132 1.01 9.85 -3.74
N LEU A 133 0.03 9.20 -4.35
CA LEU A 133 0.12 7.83 -4.86
C LEU A 133 -0.29 7.79 -6.33
N GLU A 134 0.59 7.30 -7.20
CA GLU A 134 0.29 7.07 -8.61
C GLU A 134 0.68 5.65 -9.01
N ASN A 135 -0.26 4.85 -9.52
CA ASN A 135 0.01 3.45 -9.85
C ASN A 135 0.65 2.72 -8.66
N CYS A 136 -0.04 2.73 -7.52
CA CYS A 136 0.42 2.13 -6.28
C CYS A 136 -0.53 1.03 -5.80
N VAL A 137 0.02 0.11 -5.02
CA VAL A 137 -0.73 -0.91 -4.29
C VAL A 137 -0.45 -0.72 -2.81
N VAL A 138 -1.46 -0.40 -2.00
CA VAL A 138 -1.36 -0.25 -0.54
C VAL A 138 -2.31 -1.24 0.12
N LEU A 139 -1.81 -2.32 0.72
CA LEU A 139 -2.69 -3.30 1.34
C LEU A 139 -3.33 -2.80 2.65
N GLY A 140 -2.65 -1.90 3.36
CA GLY A 140 -3.18 -1.19 4.52
C GLY A 140 -3.97 0.07 4.15
N GLY A 141 -4.00 1.03 5.06
CA GLY A 141 -4.67 2.32 4.84
C GLY A 141 -3.73 3.44 4.40
N VAL A 142 -4.29 4.47 3.80
CA VAL A 142 -3.61 5.72 3.47
C VAL A 142 -4.13 6.81 4.40
N PHE A 143 -3.28 7.29 5.31
CA PHE A 143 -3.68 8.21 6.37
C PHE A 143 -2.89 9.51 6.25
N ALA A 144 -3.60 10.64 6.14
CA ALA A 144 -2.95 11.94 6.09
C ALA A 144 -3.62 12.98 6.97
N THR A 145 -2.82 13.87 7.57
CA THR A 145 -3.35 14.97 8.40
C THR A 145 -3.79 16.19 7.60
N LYS A 146 -3.46 16.27 6.30
CA LYS A 146 -3.90 17.36 5.41
C LYS A 146 -4.55 16.84 4.13
N SER A 147 -3.80 16.11 3.30
CA SER A 147 -4.30 15.70 1.99
C SER A 147 -3.74 14.38 1.46
N ILE A 148 -4.56 13.71 0.64
CA ILE A 148 -4.18 12.54 -0.14
C ILE A 148 -4.58 12.76 -1.60
N ASN A 149 -3.66 12.50 -2.53
CA ASN A 149 -3.93 12.41 -3.96
C ASN A 149 -3.67 10.97 -4.43
N ILE A 150 -4.66 10.33 -5.04
CA ILE A 150 -4.59 8.94 -5.49
C ILE A 150 -4.94 8.83 -6.97
N ILE A 151 -4.05 8.17 -7.73
CA ILE A 151 -4.19 7.97 -9.16
C ILE A 151 -3.95 6.50 -9.50
N ASN A 152 -4.88 5.88 -10.22
CA ASN A 152 -4.74 4.52 -10.76
C ASN A 152 -4.20 3.49 -9.73
N SER A 153 -4.79 3.42 -8.53
CA SER A 153 -4.20 2.66 -7.42
C SER A 153 -5.17 1.69 -6.77
N VAL A 154 -4.60 0.66 -6.14
CA VAL A 154 -5.30 -0.23 -5.20
C VAL A 154 -4.90 0.18 -3.79
N PHE A 155 -5.86 0.39 -2.90
CA PHE A 155 -5.59 0.73 -1.50
C PHE A 155 -6.61 0.11 -0.56
N GLY A 156 -6.26 -0.10 0.72
CA GLY A 156 -7.20 -0.63 1.70
C GLY A 156 -8.33 0.33 2.01
N THR A 157 -7.98 1.49 2.55
CA THR A 157 -8.88 2.60 2.89
C THR A 157 -8.11 3.92 2.85
N PHE A 158 -8.79 5.05 2.98
CA PHE A 158 -8.16 6.34 3.23
C PHE A 158 -8.84 7.11 4.35
N ASN A 159 -8.08 7.98 5.01
CA ASN A 159 -8.60 9.01 5.90
C ASN A 159 -7.71 10.26 5.86
N ALA A 160 -8.26 11.37 5.38
CA ALA A 160 -7.63 12.69 5.45
C ALA A 160 -8.65 13.83 5.26
N PRO A 161 -8.31 15.08 5.65
CA PRO A 161 -9.18 16.21 5.41
C PRO A 161 -9.55 16.41 3.93
N GLY A 162 -8.56 16.55 3.05
CA GLY A 162 -8.76 16.70 1.60
C GLY A 162 -8.34 15.43 0.85
N ILE A 163 -9.22 14.93 -0.03
CA ILE A 163 -8.93 13.77 -0.89
C ILE A 163 -9.16 14.17 -2.34
N GLU A 164 -8.16 13.93 -3.19
CA GLU A 164 -8.29 14.01 -4.63
C GLU A 164 -8.04 12.64 -5.27
N ILE A 165 -8.97 12.20 -6.11
CA ILE A 165 -8.88 10.91 -6.78
C ILE A 165 -9.03 11.05 -8.29
N SER A 166 -8.25 10.30 -9.06
CA SER A 166 -8.36 10.28 -10.53
C SER A 166 -8.01 8.93 -11.14
N GLY A 167 -8.50 8.70 -12.36
CA GLY A 167 -8.31 7.42 -13.06
C GLY A 167 -9.15 6.30 -12.43
N VAL A 168 -8.66 5.06 -12.53
CA VAL A 168 -9.38 3.86 -12.06
C VAL A 168 -8.77 3.33 -10.77
N ASN A 169 -9.54 3.32 -9.70
CA ASN A 169 -9.06 3.01 -8.35
C ASN A 169 -9.87 1.90 -7.69
N TYR A 170 -9.22 1.14 -6.80
CA TYR A 170 -9.82 -0.01 -6.13
C TYR A 170 -9.59 0.02 -4.62
N MET A 171 -10.67 -0.11 -3.84
CA MET A 171 -10.67 -0.19 -2.39
C MET A 171 -10.79 -1.64 -1.91
N LEU A 172 -9.89 -2.07 -1.02
CA LEU A 172 -9.94 -3.41 -0.41
C LEU A 172 -10.92 -3.46 0.77
N TYR A 173 -11.09 -2.35 1.49
CA TYR A 173 -12.00 -2.24 2.64
C TYR A 173 -13.26 -1.48 2.26
N PRO A 174 -14.41 -1.75 2.91
CA PRO A 174 -15.72 -1.28 2.45
C PRO A 174 -16.02 0.18 2.78
N ALA A 175 -15.11 0.90 3.46
CA ALA A 175 -15.31 2.27 3.88
C ALA A 175 -14.03 3.11 3.83
N ALA A 176 -14.17 4.40 3.56
CA ALA A 176 -13.13 5.42 3.66
C ALA A 176 -13.73 6.76 4.10
N PHE A 177 -12.88 7.67 4.61
CA PHE A 177 -13.32 8.86 5.33
C PHE A 177 -12.62 10.13 4.86
N SER A 178 -13.33 11.25 4.87
CA SER A 178 -12.74 12.57 4.67
C SER A 178 -13.47 13.66 5.44
N ILE A 179 -12.85 14.84 5.58
CA ILE A 179 -13.52 16.01 6.18
C ILE A 179 -14.21 16.83 5.09
N GLU A 180 -13.50 17.09 3.99
CA GLU A 180 -14.02 17.75 2.80
C GLU A 180 -14.60 16.70 1.85
N PRO A 181 -15.63 17.03 1.04
CA PRO A 181 -16.08 16.13 -0.02
C PRO A 181 -14.93 15.75 -0.95
N LEU A 182 -14.92 14.50 -1.41
CA LEU A 182 -13.95 14.01 -2.38
C LEU A 182 -13.91 14.90 -3.63
N ALA A 183 -12.70 15.35 -3.99
CA ALA A 183 -12.45 15.95 -5.29
C ALA A 183 -12.09 14.85 -6.29
N PHE A 184 -12.65 14.91 -7.49
CA PHE A 184 -12.35 13.93 -8.53
C PHE A 184 -12.41 14.54 -9.94
N LEU A 185 -11.63 13.97 -10.85
CA LEU A 185 -11.64 14.38 -12.26
C LEU A 185 -12.77 13.68 -13.04
N PRO A 186 -13.23 14.23 -14.18
CA PRO A 186 -14.14 13.51 -15.06
C PRO A 186 -13.58 12.13 -15.44
N GLN A 187 -14.45 11.13 -15.55
CA GLN A 187 -14.09 9.72 -15.84
C GLN A 187 -13.35 8.99 -14.71
N THR A 188 -13.28 9.57 -13.52
CA THR A 188 -12.77 8.84 -12.35
C THR A 188 -13.70 7.68 -12.01
N GLU A 189 -13.12 6.51 -11.77
CA GLU A 189 -13.84 5.33 -11.33
C GLU A 189 -13.26 4.85 -10.00
N LEU A 190 -14.14 4.64 -9.03
CA LEU A 190 -13.81 4.07 -7.74
C LEU A 190 -14.60 2.76 -7.59
N TYR A 191 -13.88 1.67 -7.35
CA TYR A 191 -14.47 0.36 -7.14
C TYR A 191 -14.12 -0.16 -5.76
N ASN A 192 -15.04 -0.90 -5.16
CA ASN A 192 -14.75 -1.72 -3.99
C ASN A 192 -14.58 -3.19 -4.42
N ILE A 193 -13.53 -3.85 -3.94
CA ILE A 193 -13.20 -5.23 -4.30
C ILE A 193 -13.21 -6.18 -3.10
N SER A 194 -13.86 -5.79 -2.00
CA SER A 194 -14.02 -6.65 -0.81
C SER A 194 -14.74 -7.97 -1.12
N MET A 195 -15.65 -7.95 -2.09
CA MET A 195 -16.41 -9.12 -2.56
C MET A 195 -15.82 -9.81 -3.80
N ALA A 196 -14.69 -9.34 -4.33
CA ALA A 196 -14.05 -9.99 -5.47
C ALA A 196 -13.47 -11.34 -5.05
N HIS A 197 -13.48 -12.35 -5.92
CA HIS A 197 -12.87 -13.65 -5.60
C HIS A 197 -11.37 -13.61 -5.94
N LEU A 198 -10.61 -12.80 -5.20
CA LEU A 198 -9.19 -12.53 -5.50
C LEU A 198 -8.35 -13.81 -5.43
N GLY A 199 -8.69 -14.77 -4.57
CA GLY A 199 -8.07 -16.09 -4.51
C GLY A 199 -8.11 -16.84 -5.85
N ALA A 200 -9.30 -16.95 -6.45
CA ALA A 200 -9.49 -17.56 -7.76
C ALA A 200 -8.72 -16.80 -8.85
N LEU A 201 -8.83 -15.48 -8.89
CA LEU A 201 -8.10 -14.66 -9.86
C LEU A 201 -6.58 -14.81 -9.72
N TYR A 202 -6.07 -14.85 -8.50
CA TYR A 202 -4.65 -15.09 -8.23
C TYR A 202 -4.21 -16.47 -8.75
N LYS A 203 -5.04 -17.50 -8.55
CA LYS A 203 -4.85 -18.86 -9.08
C LYS A 203 -4.99 -18.93 -10.61
N GLY A 204 -5.63 -17.96 -11.24
CA GLY A 204 -5.99 -18.01 -12.67
C GLY A 204 -7.22 -18.88 -12.94
N GLU A 205 -8.12 -18.94 -11.97
CA GLU A 205 -9.39 -19.67 -11.99
C GLU A 205 -10.54 -18.66 -12.15
N PRO A 206 -11.71 -19.08 -12.69
CA PRO A 206 -12.87 -18.22 -12.77
C PRO A 206 -13.37 -17.83 -11.38
N GLU A 207 -13.89 -16.60 -11.27
CA GLU A 207 -14.57 -16.14 -10.06
C GLU A 207 -15.88 -16.92 -9.83
N ASN A 208 -16.36 -16.92 -8.59
CA ASN A 208 -17.63 -17.56 -8.28
C ASN A 208 -18.80 -16.71 -8.79
N GLU A 209 -19.97 -17.33 -8.93
CA GLU A 209 -21.20 -16.57 -9.15
C GLU A 209 -21.45 -15.63 -7.96
N ASN A 210 -21.86 -14.39 -8.25
CA ASN A 210 -22.16 -13.33 -7.27
C ASN A 210 -20.96 -12.74 -6.50
N THR A 211 -19.71 -13.05 -6.88
CA THR A 211 -18.51 -12.35 -6.39
C THR A 211 -18.04 -11.32 -7.41
N GLY A 212 -17.40 -10.23 -7.01
CA GLY A 212 -16.86 -9.27 -7.98
C GLY A 212 -16.60 -7.89 -7.37
N LYS A 213 -16.32 -6.92 -8.25
CA LYS A 213 -16.15 -5.52 -7.87
C LYS A 213 -17.50 -4.79 -7.87
N ILE A 214 -17.66 -3.87 -6.92
CA ILE A 214 -18.81 -2.98 -6.80
C ILE A 214 -18.36 -1.59 -7.19
N ARG A 215 -19.03 -0.94 -8.16
CA ARG A 215 -18.79 0.48 -8.46
C ARG A 215 -19.29 1.33 -7.29
N MET A 216 -18.44 2.23 -6.80
CA MET A 216 -18.81 3.24 -5.82
C MET A 216 -19.23 4.50 -6.55
N ASP A 217 -20.45 4.96 -6.30
CA ASP A 217 -20.91 6.28 -6.70
C ASP A 217 -20.40 7.30 -5.68
N ILE A 218 -19.49 8.19 -6.09
CA ILE A 218 -18.87 9.16 -5.17
C ILE A 218 -19.92 10.15 -4.66
N ASP A 219 -20.94 10.45 -5.46
CA ASP A 219 -22.00 11.40 -5.14
C ASP A 219 -23.11 10.75 -4.31
N ASP A 220 -23.46 9.49 -4.56
CA ASP A 220 -24.57 8.81 -3.88
C ASP A 220 -24.16 7.89 -2.71
N ASP A 221 -22.95 7.31 -2.72
CA ASP A 221 -22.47 6.39 -1.68
C ASP A 221 -21.73 7.08 -0.52
N HIS A 222 -22.00 8.37 -0.32
CA HIS A 222 -21.44 9.15 0.79
C HIS A 222 -22.50 9.50 1.84
N GLN A 223 -22.13 9.35 3.12
CA GLN A 223 -22.91 9.82 4.25
C GLN A 223 -22.15 10.94 4.96
N ARG A 224 -22.79 12.09 5.11
CA ARG A 224 -22.28 13.20 5.91
C ARG A 224 -22.74 13.05 7.36
N THR A 225 -21.79 12.98 8.28
CA THR A 225 -22.03 12.93 9.72
C THR A 225 -21.41 14.15 10.41
N VAL A 226 -22.13 14.71 11.38
CA VAL A 226 -21.61 15.76 12.26
C VAL A 226 -21.28 15.14 13.61
N LEU A 227 -20.00 15.12 13.95
CA LEU A 227 -19.50 14.69 15.25
C LEU A 227 -19.51 15.90 16.19
N LEU A 228 -19.98 15.68 17.43
CA LEU A 228 -19.95 16.65 18.51
C LEU A 228 -18.86 16.24 19.50
N ASP A 229 -17.96 17.16 19.81
CA ASP A 229 -17.07 17.02 20.94
C ASP A 229 -17.85 17.36 22.23
N ASN A 230 -17.93 16.40 23.13
CA ASN A 230 -18.67 16.56 24.38
C ASN A 230 -17.95 17.46 25.38
N ASP A 231 -16.64 17.68 25.23
CA ASP A 231 -15.83 18.43 26.19
C ASP A 231 -15.91 19.94 25.95
N ASP A 232 -15.94 20.38 24.69
CA ASP A 232 -15.98 21.80 24.32
C ASP A 232 -17.20 22.22 23.46
N GLY A 233 -18.05 21.27 23.07
CA GLY A 233 -19.22 21.52 22.24
C GLY A 233 -18.90 21.85 20.78
N SER A 234 -17.64 21.70 20.35
CA SER A 234 -17.23 21.88 18.96
C SER A 234 -17.83 20.79 18.08
N THR A 235 -17.99 21.09 16.79
CA THR A 235 -18.49 20.12 15.82
C THR A 235 -17.50 19.93 14.68
N THR A 236 -17.37 18.70 14.22
CA THR A 236 -16.58 18.34 13.04
C THR A 236 -17.44 17.53 12.08
N THR A 237 -17.35 17.83 10.79
CA THR A 237 -18.01 17.03 9.76
C THR A 237 -17.08 15.91 9.30
N VAL A 238 -17.63 14.71 9.13
CA VAL A 238 -16.98 13.57 8.49
C VAL A 238 -17.86 13.06 7.36
N ASN A 239 -17.30 12.93 6.16
CA ASN A 239 -17.91 12.23 5.03
C ASN A 239 -17.42 10.78 5.06
N SER A 240 -18.36 9.84 5.05
CA SER A 240 -18.11 8.41 4.99
C SER A 240 -18.52 7.88 3.63
N TYR A 241 -17.56 7.38 2.86
CA TYR A 241 -17.78 6.75 1.56
C TYR A 241 -17.80 5.25 1.77
N SER A 242 -18.95 4.61 1.57
CA SER A 242 -19.07 3.21 1.98
C SER A 242 -20.03 2.38 1.16
N VAL A 243 -19.59 1.15 0.90
CA VAL A 243 -20.42 0.07 0.38
C VAL A 243 -20.77 -0.95 1.47
N SER A 244 -20.49 -0.65 2.74
CA SER A 244 -20.61 -1.62 3.85
C SER A 244 -22.01 -2.24 3.93
N GLY A 245 -23.06 -1.45 3.72
CA GLY A 245 -24.43 -1.99 3.69
C GLY A 245 -24.62 -3.06 2.60
N ARG A 246 -24.02 -2.87 1.42
CA ARG A 246 -24.05 -3.83 0.30
C ARG A 246 -23.26 -5.08 0.62
N VAL A 247 -22.07 -4.91 1.20
CA VAL A 247 -21.20 -6.01 1.61
C VAL A 247 -21.84 -6.85 2.73
N LEU A 248 -22.45 -6.20 3.72
CA LEU A 248 -23.09 -6.87 4.85
C LEU A 248 -24.37 -7.62 4.43
N VAL A 249 -25.19 -7.08 3.52
CA VAL A 249 -26.35 -7.85 3.03
C VAL A 249 -25.90 -9.04 2.18
N ALA A 250 -24.71 -8.95 1.57
CA ALA A 250 -24.07 -10.06 0.88
C ALA A 250 -23.37 -11.07 1.80
N ASP A 251 -23.40 -10.93 3.14
CA ASP A 251 -22.84 -11.88 4.14
C ASP A 251 -23.38 -13.33 4.02
N LEU A 252 -24.29 -13.59 3.09
CA LEU A 252 -24.60 -14.95 2.63
C LEU A 252 -23.43 -15.62 1.86
N ILE A 253 -22.41 -14.87 1.46
CA ILE A 253 -21.18 -15.36 0.83
C ILE A 253 -20.14 -15.67 1.91
N ASP A 254 -19.67 -16.92 1.91
CA ASP A 254 -18.62 -17.40 2.82
C ASP A 254 -17.27 -16.73 2.49
N PHE A 255 -16.94 -15.63 3.19
CA PHE A 255 -15.71 -14.85 2.97
C PHE A 255 -14.43 -15.66 3.10
N GLU A 256 -14.42 -16.74 3.89
CA GLU A 256 -13.25 -17.63 3.99
C GLU A 256 -12.95 -18.32 2.66
N LYS A 257 -13.99 -18.61 1.86
CA LYS A 257 -13.83 -19.23 0.53
C LYS A 257 -13.26 -18.31 -0.53
N LEU A 258 -13.31 -16.98 -0.34
CA LEU A 258 -12.75 -16.03 -1.30
C LEU A 258 -11.22 -15.96 -1.24
N GLU A 259 -10.63 -16.44 -0.14
CA GLU A 259 -9.19 -16.43 0.14
C GLU A 259 -8.57 -15.01 0.14
N ASN A 260 -9.38 -13.95 0.11
CA ASN A 260 -8.94 -12.54 0.11
C ASN A 260 -8.08 -12.22 1.33
N HIS A 261 -8.50 -12.68 2.52
CA HIS A 261 -7.75 -12.47 3.75
C HIS A 261 -6.35 -13.12 3.71
N PHE A 262 -6.19 -14.28 3.05
CA PHE A 262 -4.89 -14.92 2.89
C PHE A 262 -3.96 -14.11 1.97
N LEU A 263 -4.48 -13.57 0.87
CA LEU A 263 -3.71 -12.71 -0.03
C LEU A 263 -3.27 -11.41 0.66
N ILE A 264 -4.22 -10.71 1.29
CA ILE A 264 -3.96 -9.45 1.99
C ILE A 264 -3.01 -9.68 3.17
N GLY A 265 -3.27 -10.71 3.98
CA GLY A 265 -2.44 -11.07 5.13
C GLY A 265 -1.02 -11.48 4.74
N ALA A 266 -0.85 -12.32 3.72
CA ALA A 266 0.47 -12.73 3.25
C ALA A 266 1.27 -11.56 2.66
N GLY A 267 0.60 -10.69 1.90
CA GLY A 267 1.21 -9.49 1.33
C GLY A 267 1.63 -8.46 2.39
N ALA A 268 0.90 -8.37 3.50
CA ALA A 268 1.17 -7.44 4.59
C ALA A 268 2.21 -7.94 5.59
N LEU A 269 2.24 -9.25 5.87
CA LEU A 269 3.04 -9.84 6.96
C LEU A 269 4.39 -10.43 6.52
N ASN A 270 4.82 -10.20 5.28
CA ASN A 270 6.03 -10.75 4.62
C ASN A 270 7.16 -11.23 5.57
N SER A 271 7.67 -10.35 6.44
CA SER A 271 8.85 -10.62 7.27
C SER A 271 8.55 -11.20 8.66
N GLN A 272 7.29 -11.47 8.98
CA GLN A 272 6.84 -12.06 10.25
C GLN A 272 6.36 -13.51 10.09
N ILE A 273 6.10 -13.95 8.86
CA ILE A 273 5.64 -15.29 8.57
C ILE A 273 6.87 -16.22 8.42
N LEU A 274 6.97 -17.24 9.28
CA LEU A 274 8.04 -18.25 9.25
C LEU A 274 7.87 -19.31 8.14
N LYS A 275 6.69 -19.39 7.50
CA LYS A 275 6.35 -20.42 6.49
C LYS A 275 5.84 -19.79 5.20
N ALA A 276 6.40 -20.18 4.05
CA ALA A 276 5.82 -19.84 2.76
C ALA A 276 4.42 -20.47 2.63
N TYR A 277 3.39 -19.63 2.45
CA TYR A 277 2.03 -20.08 2.16
C TYR A 277 1.85 -20.22 0.64
N SER A 278 0.94 -21.10 0.24
CA SER A 278 0.60 -21.28 -1.17
C SER A 278 -0.90 -21.53 -1.31
N LEU A 279 -1.52 -20.93 -2.32
CA LEU A 279 -2.85 -21.33 -2.74
C LEU A 279 -2.72 -22.49 -3.73
N THR A 280 -3.53 -23.53 -3.56
CA THR A 280 -3.49 -24.73 -4.40
C THR A 280 -4.65 -24.65 -5.40
N ARG A 281 -4.33 -24.76 -6.68
CA ARG A 281 -5.30 -24.85 -7.77
C ARG A 281 -6.03 -26.19 -7.73
N ALA A 282 -7.17 -26.26 -8.41
CA ALA A 282 -7.95 -27.51 -8.51
C ALA A 282 -7.16 -28.67 -9.17
N ASP A 283 -6.17 -28.37 -10.00
CA ASP A 283 -5.27 -29.34 -10.65
C ASP A 283 -4.09 -29.79 -9.75
N GLY A 284 -3.99 -29.26 -8.53
CA GLY A 284 -2.94 -29.55 -7.56
C GLY A 284 -1.68 -28.67 -7.69
N GLU A 285 -1.62 -27.76 -8.66
CA GLU A 285 -0.53 -26.79 -8.79
C GLU A 285 -0.58 -25.78 -7.63
N LYS A 286 0.58 -25.51 -7.02
CA LYS A 286 0.71 -24.54 -5.92
C LYS A 286 1.24 -23.21 -6.43
N LYS A 287 0.49 -22.13 -6.19
CA LYS A 287 1.00 -20.77 -6.36
C LYS A 287 1.47 -20.21 -5.02
N GLU A 288 2.76 -19.91 -4.94
CA GLU A 288 3.38 -19.33 -3.74
C GLU A 288 2.90 -17.90 -3.49
N LEU A 289 2.63 -17.60 -2.22
CA LEU A 289 2.23 -16.28 -1.72
C LEU A 289 3.45 -15.47 -1.29
N THR A 290 4.28 -15.08 -2.25
CA THR A 290 5.39 -14.13 -2.02
C THR A 290 4.90 -12.70 -2.23
N VAL A 291 5.55 -11.72 -1.58
CA VAL A 291 5.23 -10.30 -1.80
C VAL A 291 5.38 -9.91 -3.25
N GLU A 292 6.40 -10.42 -3.93
CA GLU A 292 6.64 -10.15 -5.34
C GLU A 292 5.46 -10.61 -6.21
N ASN A 293 4.95 -11.83 -5.97
CA ASN A 293 3.82 -12.36 -6.74
C ASN A 293 2.51 -11.64 -6.41
N ILE A 294 2.28 -11.31 -5.14
CA ILE A 294 1.09 -10.56 -4.71
C ILE A 294 1.12 -9.13 -5.27
N ALA A 295 2.26 -8.46 -5.20
CA ALA A 295 2.45 -7.15 -5.82
C ALA A 295 2.16 -7.21 -7.32
N ASP A 296 2.77 -8.17 -8.03
CA ASP A 296 2.54 -8.36 -9.46
C ASP A 296 1.06 -8.61 -9.79
N PHE A 297 0.37 -9.42 -8.99
CA PHE A 297 -1.07 -9.65 -9.14
C PHE A 297 -1.89 -8.36 -9.04
N PHE A 298 -1.69 -7.54 -8.00
CA PHE A 298 -2.43 -6.28 -7.87
C PHE A 298 -2.06 -5.26 -8.96
N PHE A 299 -0.80 -5.22 -9.42
CA PHE A 299 -0.42 -4.40 -10.57
C PHE A 299 -1.05 -4.89 -11.88
N LYS A 300 -1.29 -6.19 -12.02
CA LYS A 300 -2.06 -6.73 -13.15
C LYS A 300 -3.53 -6.33 -13.09
N ILE A 301 -4.10 -6.16 -11.90
CA ILE A 301 -5.45 -5.58 -11.74
C ILE A 301 -5.45 -4.11 -12.21
N ILE A 302 -4.50 -3.29 -11.73
CA ILE A 302 -4.41 -1.86 -12.11
C ILE A 302 -4.22 -1.70 -13.64
N SER A 303 -3.38 -2.52 -14.25
CA SER A 303 -3.13 -2.46 -15.70
C SER A 303 -4.25 -3.10 -16.55
N GLY A 304 -5.24 -3.74 -15.92
CA GLY A 304 -6.32 -4.45 -16.60
C GLY A 304 -5.93 -5.79 -17.22
N ALA A 305 -4.72 -6.30 -16.94
CA ALA A 305 -4.30 -7.65 -17.34
C ALA A 305 -5.06 -8.74 -16.57
N VAL A 306 -5.49 -8.44 -15.33
CA VAL A 306 -6.45 -9.24 -14.57
C VAL A 306 -7.72 -8.42 -14.43
N GLN A 307 -8.82 -8.94 -14.96
CA GLN A 307 -10.13 -8.30 -14.89
C GLN A 307 -10.94 -8.94 -13.77
N ILE A 308 -11.45 -8.10 -12.87
CA ILE A 308 -12.42 -8.49 -11.85
C ILE A 308 -13.81 -8.28 -12.45
N GLN A 309 -14.66 -9.30 -12.38
CA GLN A 309 -16.02 -9.22 -12.89
C GLN A 309 -16.85 -8.21 -12.10
N ASP A 310 -17.75 -7.52 -12.79
CA ASP A 310 -18.70 -6.60 -12.17
C ASP A 310 -19.84 -7.36 -11.49
N ILE A 311 -20.23 -6.90 -10.30
CA ILE A 311 -21.48 -7.30 -9.66
C ILE A 311 -22.35 -6.08 -9.42
N SER A 312 -23.67 -6.26 -9.54
CA SER A 312 -24.60 -5.21 -9.12
C SER A 312 -24.49 -5.04 -7.61
N GLY A 313 -24.17 -3.83 -7.19
CA GLY A 313 -24.26 -3.43 -5.78
C GLY A 313 -25.70 -3.13 -5.36
N GLU A 314 -26.68 -3.13 -6.26
CA GLU A 314 -28.05 -2.76 -5.92
C GLU A 314 -28.66 -3.77 -4.93
N ILE A 315 -28.97 -3.30 -3.73
CA ILE A 315 -29.74 -4.08 -2.76
C ILE A 315 -31.21 -3.71 -2.95
N SER A 316 -32.05 -4.69 -3.26
CA SER A 316 -33.49 -4.42 -3.26
C SER A 316 -33.96 -4.17 -1.82
N PHE A 317 -34.87 -3.20 -1.63
CA PHE A 317 -35.46 -2.94 -0.32
C PHE A 317 -36.10 -4.19 0.30
N ASN A 318 -36.57 -5.13 -0.52
CA ASN A 318 -37.12 -6.40 -0.06
C ASN A 318 -36.04 -7.33 0.51
N ASP A 319 -34.83 -7.31 -0.05
CA ASP A 319 -33.72 -8.13 0.45
C ASP A 319 -33.15 -7.54 1.75
N LEU A 320 -33.06 -6.21 1.85
CA LEU A 320 -32.76 -5.52 3.12
C LEU A 320 -33.78 -5.90 4.19
N LYS A 321 -35.09 -5.81 3.87
CA LYS A 321 -36.15 -6.10 4.84
C LYS A 321 -36.08 -7.54 5.37
N LYS A 322 -35.82 -8.52 4.49
CA LYS A 322 -35.66 -9.93 4.89
C LYS A 322 -34.45 -10.18 5.80
N ALA A 323 -33.39 -9.37 5.70
CA ALA A 323 -32.21 -9.51 6.55
C ALA A 323 -32.41 -8.95 7.98
N PHE A 324 -33.40 -8.07 8.17
CA PHE A 324 -33.75 -7.47 9.46
C PHE A 324 -34.99 -8.08 10.13
N GLU A 325 -35.66 -9.06 9.49
CA GLU A 325 -36.76 -9.87 10.04
C GLU A 325 -36.24 -11.22 10.58
#